data_AF-A0A524P5A8-F1
#
_entry.id   AF-A0A524P5A8-F1
#
_cell.length_a   1.000
_cell.length_b   1.000
_cell.length_c   1.000
_cell.angle_alpha   90.00
_cell.angle_beta   90.00
_cell.angle_gamma   90.00
#
_symmetry.space_group_name_H-M   'P 1'
#
loop_
_entity.id
_entity.type
_entity.pdbx_description
1 polymer ?
#
loop_
_entity_poly.entity_id
_entity_poly.type
_entity_poly.pdbx_seq_one_letter_code
_entity_poly.pdbx_strand_id
1 'polypeptide(L)'
;MSKKSGVVLLLFGILLAIGALFFDFYDTGTMSFRGWDSLTWFFQNLVPYFDVVGQIGTVFQADFTTGLLILFPLVFLPAILFLLIGLKVRFFAFLGWVFLLVHPLEYLIKDVILATINGSPFGTVFGYLGIGFYLQFGATLILIIGILLHKKE
;
A
#
# COMPACT_ATOMS: atom_id res chain seq x y z
N MET A 1 7.39 -5.95 -27.49
CA MET A 1 7.80 -6.24 -26.10
C MET A 1 7.42 -7.68 -25.76
N SER A 2 8.30 -8.42 -25.06
CA SER A 2 8.12 -9.86 -24.79
C SER A 2 7.50 -10.11 -23.41
N LYS A 3 6.90 -11.30 -23.21
CA LYS A 3 6.34 -11.76 -21.92
C LYS A 3 7.33 -11.61 -20.74
N LYS A 4 8.63 -11.77 -21.00
CA LYS A 4 9.71 -11.57 -20.02
C LYS A 4 9.76 -10.14 -19.49
N SER A 5 9.50 -9.14 -20.33
CA SER A 5 9.42 -7.73 -19.92
C SER A 5 8.26 -7.49 -18.95
N GLY A 6 7.11 -8.16 -19.13
CA GLY A 6 5.98 -8.06 -18.21
C GLY A 6 6.28 -8.61 -16.82
N VAL A 7 6.95 -9.77 -16.74
CA VAL A 7 7.36 -10.37 -15.45
C VAL A 7 8.36 -9.50 -14.70
N VAL A 8 9.34 -8.91 -15.41
CA VAL A 8 10.32 -7.99 -14.79
C VAL A 8 9.62 -6.76 -14.22
N LEU A 9 8.67 -6.17 -14.95
CA LEU A 9 7.89 -5.03 -14.46
C LEU A 9 7.01 -5.40 -13.26
N LEU A 10 6.41 -6.60 -13.26
CA LEU A 10 5.67 -7.11 -12.10
C LEU A 10 6.58 -7.22 -10.87
N LEU A 11 7.78 -7.79 -11.01
CA LEU A 11 8.74 -7.90 -9.90
C LEU A 11 9.17 -6.53 -9.40
N PHE A 12 9.49 -5.60 -10.31
CA PHE A 12 9.87 -4.25 -9.93
C PHE A 12 8.73 -3.50 -9.21
N GLY A 13 7.50 -3.64 -9.71
CA GLY A 13 6.31 -3.08 -9.05
C GLY A 13 6.04 -3.68 -7.67
N ILE A 14 6.24 -4.99 -7.49
CA ILE A 14 6.14 -5.66 -6.17
C ILE A 14 7.19 -5.09 -5.21
N LEU A 15 8.44 -4.93 -5.64
CA LEU A 15 9.51 -4.37 -4.80
C LEU A 15 9.22 -2.92 -4.40
N LEU A 16 8.72 -2.10 -5.33
CA LEU A 16 8.31 -0.73 -5.03
C LEU A 16 7.14 -0.67 -4.05
N ALA A 17 6.15 -1.57 -4.20
CA ALA A 17 5.05 -1.65 -3.26
C ALA A 17 5.54 -2.02 -1.86
N ILE A 18 6.41 -3.03 -1.72
CA ILE A 18 6.96 -3.44 -0.42
C ILE A 18 7.75 -2.28 0.21
N GLY A 19 8.52 -1.55 -0.60
CA GLY A 19 9.21 -0.34 -0.16
C GLY A 19 8.26 0.75 0.32
N ALA A 20 7.15 0.97 -0.39
CA ALA A 20 6.13 1.95 -0.01
C ALA A 20 5.52 1.64 1.37
N LEU A 21 5.12 0.38 1.61
CA LEU A 21 4.63 -0.06 2.92
C LEU A 21 5.62 0.24 4.04
N PHE A 22 6.91 -0.03 3.78
CA PHE A 22 7.96 0.25 4.75
C PHE A 22 8.04 1.76 5.09
N PHE A 23 7.92 2.63 4.10
CA PHE A 23 7.89 4.08 4.32
C PHE A 23 6.63 4.56 5.04
N ASP A 24 5.46 3.96 4.80
CA ASP A 24 4.23 4.33 5.52
C ASP A 24 4.30 3.95 7.01
N PHE A 25 4.84 2.76 7.33
CA PHE A 25 5.10 2.36 8.72
C PHE A 25 6.13 3.25 9.42
N TYR A 26 7.08 3.78 8.64
CA TYR A 26 8.11 4.68 9.12
C TYR A 26 7.55 6.08 9.43
N ASP A 27 6.74 6.66 8.54
CA ASP A 27 6.11 7.97 8.73
C ASP A 27 5.09 7.94 9.88
N THR A 28 4.35 6.83 10.06
CA THR A 28 3.43 6.66 11.21
C THR A 28 4.14 6.50 12.55
N GLY A 29 5.42 6.12 12.57
CA GLY A 29 6.20 5.87 13.79
C GLY A 29 7.02 7.07 14.32
N THR A 30 7.10 8.20 13.61
CA THR A 30 7.98 9.35 13.93
C THR A 30 9.45 8.98 14.21
N MET A 31 9.94 7.86 13.66
CA MET A 31 11.35 7.46 13.81
C MET A 31 12.18 8.02 12.67
N SER A 32 13.48 8.25 12.91
CA SER A 32 14.51 8.48 11.89
C SER A 32 14.96 7.13 11.29
N PHE A 33 15.18 7.00 9.97
CA PHE A 33 15.49 5.72 9.34
C PHE A 33 16.89 5.29 9.77
N ARG A 34 16.96 4.19 10.52
CA ARG A 34 18.21 3.65 11.10
C ARG A 34 18.50 2.25 10.59
N GLY A 35 18.17 1.99 9.32
CA GLY A 35 18.48 0.73 8.66
C GLY A 35 17.82 -0.47 9.34
N TRP A 36 18.62 -1.41 9.84
CA TRP A 36 18.15 -2.66 10.47
C TRP A 36 17.26 -2.43 11.69
N ASP A 37 17.52 -1.38 12.48
CA ASP A 37 16.71 -1.06 13.66
C ASP A 37 15.25 -0.77 13.28
N SER A 38 15.03 -0.13 12.13
CA SER A 38 13.69 0.16 11.60
C SER A 38 12.97 -1.10 11.13
N LEU A 39 13.69 -2.08 10.58
CA LEU A 39 13.15 -3.40 10.24
C LEU A 39 12.76 -4.19 11.50
N THR A 40 13.62 -4.19 12.52
CA THR A 40 13.31 -4.83 13.80
C THR A 40 12.10 -4.19 14.47
N TRP A 41 12.02 -2.85 14.47
CA TRP A 41 10.86 -2.12 14.97
C TRP A 41 9.57 -2.50 14.22
N PHE A 42 9.62 -2.58 12.88
CA PHE A 42 8.47 -3.02 12.09
C PHE A 42 7.96 -4.40 12.52
N PHE A 43 8.83 -5.40 12.66
CA PHE A 43 8.43 -6.74 13.07
C PHE A 43 7.96 -6.81 14.53
N GLN A 44 8.55 -6.01 15.43
CA GLN A 44 8.12 -5.92 16.83
C GLN A 44 6.72 -5.31 16.98
N ASN A 45 6.37 -4.34 16.14
CA ASN A 45 5.06 -3.70 16.16
C ASN A 45 4.00 -4.46 15.34
N LEU A 46 4.42 -5.46 14.54
CA LEU A 46 3.51 -6.30 13.76
C LEU A 46 2.56 -7.12 14.66
N VAL A 47 3.06 -7.68 15.77
CA VAL A 47 2.23 -8.48 16.70
C VAL A 47 1.20 -7.62 17.44
N PRO A 48 1.60 -6.50 18.10
CA PRO A 48 0.63 -5.55 18.66
C PRO A 48 -0.38 -5.04 17.63
N TYR A 49 0.05 -4.83 16.39
CA TYR A 49 -0.84 -4.45 15.30
C TYR A 49 -1.94 -5.51 15.05
N PHE A 50 -1.59 -6.80 15.05
CA PHE A 50 -2.61 -7.86 14.90
C PHE A 50 -3.59 -7.93 16.08
N ASP A 51 -3.15 -7.60 17.30
CA ASP A 51 -4.05 -7.51 18.45
C ASP A 51 -5.09 -6.38 18.27
N VAL A 52 -4.66 -5.24 17.72
CA VAL A 52 -5.55 -4.11 17.37
C VAL A 52 -6.50 -4.48 16.23
N VAL A 53 -6.03 -5.22 15.21
CA VAL A 53 -6.89 -5.79 14.16
C VAL A 53 -7.95 -6.72 14.75
N GLY A 54 -7.62 -7.50 15.78
CA GLY A 54 -8.60 -8.33 16.50
C GLY A 54 -9.77 -7.54 17.10
N GLN A 55 -9.57 -6.25 17.35
CA GLN A 55 -10.55 -5.31 17.91
C GLN A 55 -11.17 -4.38 16.84
N ILE A 56 -10.97 -4.67 15.55
CA ILE A 56 -11.29 -3.73 14.46
C ILE A 56 -12.76 -3.29 14.46
N GLY A 57 -13.68 -4.15 14.87
CA GLY A 57 -15.11 -3.81 14.97
C GLY A 57 -15.38 -2.67 15.96
N THR A 58 -14.71 -2.68 17.11
CA THR A 58 -14.81 -1.60 18.11
C THR A 58 -14.13 -0.33 17.63
N VAL A 59 -13.01 -0.47 16.91
CA VAL A 59 -12.30 0.69 16.33
C VAL A 59 -13.15 1.41 15.29
N PHE A 60 -13.77 0.69 14.34
CA PHE A 60 -14.67 1.28 13.35
C PHE A 60 -15.89 1.98 13.96
N GLN A 61 -16.38 1.48 15.10
CA GLN A 61 -17.49 2.11 15.82
C GLN A 61 -17.08 3.43 16.50
N ALA A 62 -15.84 3.53 16.97
CA ALA A 62 -15.32 4.72 17.61
C ALA A 62 -14.88 5.77 16.58
N ASP A 63 -14.13 5.34 15.56
CA ASP A 63 -13.63 6.19 14.48
C ASP A 63 -13.43 5.36 13.20
N PHE A 64 -14.26 5.67 12.21
CA PHE A 64 -14.20 5.03 10.90
C PHE A 64 -12.86 5.22 10.19
N THR A 65 -12.26 6.41 10.29
CA THR A 65 -10.98 6.72 9.62
C THR A 65 -9.84 5.93 10.26
N THR A 66 -9.81 5.85 11.58
CA THR A 66 -8.82 5.02 12.29
C THR A 66 -8.99 3.53 11.97
N GLY A 67 -10.23 3.04 11.85
CA GLY A 67 -10.50 1.67 11.42
C GLY A 67 -9.96 1.35 10.02
N LEU A 68 -10.11 2.28 9.07
CA LEU A 68 -9.55 2.13 7.72
C LEU A 68 -8.01 2.06 7.75
N LEU A 69 -7.36 2.92 8.55
CA LEU A 69 -5.90 2.93 8.68
C LEU A 69 -5.35 1.63 9.26
N ILE A 70 -6.04 1.05 10.24
CA ILE A 70 -5.62 -0.22 10.82
C ILE A 70 -5.86 -1.38 9.86
N LEU A 71 -6.96 -1.43 9.10
CA LEU A 71 -7.13 -2.50 8.11
C LEU A 71 -6.11 -2.43 6.97
N PHE A 72 -5.53 -1.25 6.73
CA PHE A 72 -4.77 -0.99 5.52
C PHE A 72 -3.54 -1.92 5.33
N PRO A 73 -2.61 -2.06 6.30
CA PRO A 73 -1.50 -3.03 6.17
C PRO A 73 -1.97 -4.48 5.99
N LEU A 74 -3.15 -4.82 6.50
CA LEU A 74 -3.74 -6.15 6.36
C LEU A 74 -4.19 -6.45 4.93
N VAL A 75 -4.64 -5.43 4.19
CA VAL A 75 -5.02 -5.55 2.77
C VAL A 75 -3.77 -5.66 1.88
N PHE A 76 -2.64 -5.13 2.35
CA PHE A 76 -1.38 -5.19 1.63
C PHE A 76 -0.79 -6.61 1.54
N LEU A 77 -0.86 -7.41 2.61
CA LEU A 77 -0.38 -8.80 2.61
C LEU A 77 -1.03 -9.70 1.53
N PRO A 78 -2.37 -9.81 1.42
CA PRO A 78 -3.01 -10.56 0.36
C PRO A 78 -2.75 -9.93 -1.02
N ALA A 79 -2.60 -8.60 -1.12
CA ALA A 79 -2.21 -7.96 -2.38
C ALA A 79 -0.86 -8.49 -2.89
N ILE A 80 0.16 -8.51 -2.03
CA ILE A 80 1.49 -9.04 -2.37
C ILE A 80 1.44 -10.53 -2.69
N LEU A 81 0.70 -11.34 -1.91
CA LEU A 81 0.55 -12.76 -2.19
C LEU A 81 -0.08 -13.01 -3.56
N PHE A 82 -1.16 -12.28 -3.89
CA PHE A 82 -1.79 -12.36 -5.20
C PHE A 82 -0.87 -11.90 -6.34
N LEU A 83 -0.07 -10.85 -6.13
CA LEU A 83 0.93 -10.41 -7.10
C LEU A 83 2.02 -11.46 -7.33
N LEU A 84 2.50 -12.12 -6.27
CA LEU A 84 3.50 -13.19 -6.37
C LEU A 84 2.97 -14.43 -7.11
N ILE A 85 1.76 -14.89 -6.78
CA ILE A 85 1.05 -15.92 -7.55
C ILE A 85 0.83 -15.44 -8.99
N GLY A 86 0.56 -14.15 -9.12
CA GLY A 86 0.37 -13.39 -10.35
C GLY A 86 1.52 -13.46 -11.35
N LEU A 87 2.75 -13.69 -10.88
CA LEU A 87 3.92 -13.90 -11.74
C LEU A 87 3.76 -15.11 -12.66
N LYS A 88 2.99 -16.12 -12.23
CA LYS A 88 2.68 -17.32 -13.00
C LYS A 88 1.29 -17.24 -13.65
N VAL A 89 0.34 -16.60 -12.98
CA VAL A 89 -1.07 -16.59 -13.40
C VAL A 89 -1.61 -15.16 -13.38
N ARG A 90 -1.74 -14.56 -14.57
CA ARG A 90 -2.16 -13.16 -14.77
C ARG A 90 -3.37 -12.72 -13.94
N PHE A 91 -4.38 -13.58 -13.80
CA PHE A 91 -5.59 -13.25 -13.04
C PHE A 91 -5.28 -12.86 -11.60
N PHE A 92 -4.38 -13.58 -10.93
CA PHE A 92 -3.95 -13.23 -9.58
C PHE A 92 -3.12 -11.95 -9.54
N ALA A 93 -2.31 -11.66 -10.57
CA ALA A 93 -1.63 -10.37 -10.67
C ALA A 93 -2.63 -9.21 -10.74
N PHE A 94 -3.71 -9.38 -11.50
CA PHE A 94 -4.79 -8.41 -11.57
C PHE A 94 -5.49 -8.23 -10.22
N LEU A 95 -5.85 -9.32 -9.53
CA LEU A 95 -6.43 -9.24 -8.18
C LEU A 95 -5.50 -8.50 -7.22
N GLY A 96 -4.22 -8.88 -7.19
CA GLY A 96 -3.23 -8.24 -6.31
C GLY A 96 -3.08 -6.75 -6.59
N TRP A 97 -3.11 -6.33 -7.86
CA TRP A 97 -3.13 -4.92 -8.24
C TRP A 97 -4.41 -4.19 -7.78
N VAL A 98 -5.58 -4.81 -7.90
CA VAL A 98 -6.85 -4.23 -7.39
C VAL A 98 -6.79 -4.03 -5.88
N PHE A 99 -6.27 -5.00 -5.13
CA PHE A 99 -6.09 -4.84 -3.69
C PHE A 99 -5.07 -3.74 -3.35
N LEU A 100 -3.99 -3.62 -4.13
CA LEU A 100 -2.98 -2.57 -3.91
C LEU A 100 -3.53 -1.16 -4.15
N LEU A 101 -4.47 -1.03 -5.10
CA LEU A 101 -5.15 0.23 -5.45
C LEU A 101 -6.00 0.80 -4.30
N VAL A 102 -6.42 -0.02 -3.35
CA VAL A 102 -7.19 0.43 -2.19
C VAL A 102 -6.40 1.48 -1.39
N HIS A 103 -5.06 1.38 -1.39
CA HIS A 103 -4.19 2.30 -0.66
C HIS A 103 -4.21 3.75 -1.18
N PRO A 104 -3.83 4.02 -2.45
CA PRO A 104 -3.86 5.40 -2.95
C PRO A 104 -5.28 5.99 -2.94
N LEU A 105 -6.32 5.15 -3.02
CA LEU A 105 -7.70 5.61 -2.88
C LEU A 105 -8.04 6.05 -1.46
N GLU A 106 -7.51 5.37 -0.44
CA GLU A 106 -7.68 5.79 0.96
C GLU A 106 -7.00 7.12 1.25
N TYR A 107 -5.74 7.30 0.84
CA TYR A 107 -5.05 8.59 0.93
C TYR A 107 -5.80 9.70 0.18
N LEU A 108 -6.34 9.39 -1.00
CA LEU A 108 -7.18 10.34 -1.74
C LEU A 108 -8.43 10.72 -0.94
N ILE A 109 -9.10 9.75 -0.31
CA ILE A 109 -10.31 10.03 0.48
C ILE A 109 -9.96 10.82 1.75
N LYS A 110 -8.92 10.42 2.48
CA LYS A 110 -8.55 10.97 3.78
C LYS A 110 -7.86 12.33 3.66
N ASP A 111 -6.76 12.37 2.92
CA ASP A 111 -5.89 13.53 2.92
C ASP A 111 -6.33 14.58 1.91
N VAL A 112 -7.08 14.17 0.87
CA VAL A 112 -7.61 15.09 -0.14
C VAL A 112 -9.08 15.43 0.11
N ILE A 113 -9.98 14.45 0.01
CA ILE A 113 -11.43 14.71 0.00
C ILE A 113 -11.88 15.21 1.39
N LEU A 114 -11.58 14.48 2.46
CA LEU A 114 -11.99 14.84 3.82
C LEU A 114 -11.33 16.14 4.30
N ALA A 115 -10.02 16.32 4.04
CA ALA A 115 -9.33 17.56 4.41
C ALA A 115 -9.92 18.79 3.69
N THR A 116 -10.27 18.65 2.41
CA THR A 116 -10.91 19.72 1.62
C THR A 116 -12.30 20.06 2.16
N ILE A 117 -13.12 19.04 2.49
CA ILE A 117 -14.45 19.23 3.10
C ILE A 117 -14.33 19.98 4.44
N ASN A 118 -13.27 19.71 5.20
CA ASN A 118 -13.01 20.36 6.50
C ASN A 118 -12.34 21.74 6.39
N GLY A 119 -12.21 22.31 5.18
CA GLY A 119 -11.74 23.68 4.96
C GLY A 119 -10.23 23.84 4.79
N SER A 120 -9.47 22.75 4.59
CA SER A 120 -8.04 22.84 4.31
C SER A 120 -7.78 23.29 2.86
N PRO A 121 -6.78 24.16 2.59
CA PRO A 121 -6.44 24.57 1.24
C PRO A 121 -5.96 23.40 0.39
N PHE A 122 -6.56 23.17 -0.78
CA PHE A 122 -6.22 22.07 -1.70
C PHE A 122 -4.73 22.01 -2.10
N GLY A 123 -4.00 23.14 -2.02
CA GLY A 123 -2.57 23.22 -2.33
C GLY A 123 -1.64 22.64 -1.24
N THR A 124 -2.08 22.56 0.02
CA THR A 124 -1.28 21.95 1.09
C THR A 124 -1.47 20.44 1.16
N VAL A 125 -2.61 19.96 0.67
CA VAL A 125 -3.02 18.55 0.61
C VAL A 125 -2.00 17.64 -0.08
N PHE A 126 -1.44 18.05 -1.22
CA PHE A 126 -0.42 17.26 -1.92
C PHE A 126 0.93 17.28 -1.23
N GLY A 127 1.23 18.31 -0.43
CA GLY A 127 2.46 18.39 0.36
C GLY A 127 2.46 17.46 1.57
N TYR A 128 1.29 16.98 1.99
CA TYR A 128 1.12 15.99 3.08
C TYR A 128 1.06 14.55 2.59
N LEU A 129 0.96 14.31 1.28
CA LEU A 129 1.05 12.96 0.74
C LEU A 129 2.47 12.46 1.01
N GLY A 130 2.58 11.52 1.95
CA GLY A 130 3.86 10.93 2.35
C GLY A 130 4.56 10.26 1.18
N ILE A 131 5.87 10.03 1.31
CA ILE A 131 6.65 9.37 0.25
C ILE A 131 6.12 7.96 -0.06
N GLY A 132 5.50 7.31 0.92
CA GLY A 132 4.78 6.05 0.77
C GLY A 132 3.67 6.11 -0.28
N PHE A 133 2.83 7.16 -0.29
CA PHE A 133 1.79 7.34 -1.31
C PHE A 133 2.36 7.36 -2.73
N TYR A 134 3.39 8.18 -2.97
CA TYR A 134 3.98 8.33 -4.30
C TYR A 134 4.62 7.03 -4.80
N LEU A 135 5.31 6.32 -3.91
CA LEU A 135 5.89 5.02 -4.22
C LEU A 135 4.80 3.97 -4.51
N GLN A 136 3.71 3.97 -3.74
CA GLN A 136 2.59 3.05 -3.94
C GLN A 136 1.85 3.35 -5.25
N PHE A 137 1.61 4.62 -5.57
CA PHE A 137 0.99 5.04 -6.82
C PHE A 137 1.87 4.65 -8.02
N GLY A 138 3.18 4.92 -7.94
CA GLY A 138 4.15 4.49 -8.94
C GLY A 138 4.20 2.97 -9.11
N ALA A 139 4.21 2.22 -8.00
CA ALA A 139 4.13 0.76 -8.00
C ALA A 139 2.88 0.28 -8.72
N THR A 140 1.73 0.89 -8.43
CA THR A 140 0.44 0.55 -9.04
C THR A 140 0.43 0.75 -10.56
N LEU A 141 1.04 1.84 -11.05
CA LEU A 141 1.19 2.11 -12.48
C LEU A 141 2.13 1.10 -13.17
N ILE A 142 3.26 0.79 -12.55
CA ILE A 142 4.22 -0.19 -13.08
C ILE A 142 3.60 -1.58 -13.13
N LEU A 143 2.85 -1.96 -12.09
CA LEU A 143 2.16 -3.24 -12.00
C LEU A 143 1.12 -3.40 -13.10
N ILE A 144 0.27 -2.39 -13.36
CA ILE A 144 -0.74 -2.51 -14.43
C ILE A 144 -0.09 -2.67 -15.81
N ILE A 145 1.00 -1.95 -16.08
CA ILE A 145 1.77 -2.11 -17.32
C ILE A 145 2.37 -3.53 -17.39
N GLY A 146 2.94 -4.02 -16.29
CA GLY A 146 3.45 -5.38 -16.17
C GLY A 146 2.39 -6.44 -16.45
N ILE A 147 1.18 -6.29 -15.88
CA ILE A 147 0.02 -7.18 -16.08
C ILE A 147 -0.43 -7.18 -17.55
N LEU A 148 -0.51 -6.02 -18.18
CA LEU A 148 -0.92 -5.89 -19.58
C LEU A 148 0.08 -6.56 -20.54
N LEU A 149 1.38 -6.44 -20.24
CA LEU A 149 2.46 -7.05 -21.00
C LEU A 149 2.67 -8.54 -20.71
N HIS A 150 2.18 -9.02 -19.57
CA HIS A 150 2.12 -10.43 -19.22
C HIS A 150 1.03 -11.12 -20.06
N LYS A 151 1.35 -11.44 -21.32
CA LYS A 151 0.43 -12.12 -22.24
C LYS A 151 0.07 -13.53 -21.72
N LYS A 152 -1.21 -13.88 -21.87
CA LYS A 152 -1.70 -15.26 -21.77
C LYS A 152 -1.02 -16.07 -22.88
N GLU A 153 -0.42 -17.19 -22.52
CA GLU A 153 -0.30 -18.32 -23.45
C GLU A 153 -1.67 -18.97 -23.58
#